data_AF-A0A382H8D6-F1
#
_entry.id   AF-A0A382H8D6-F1
#
_cell.length_a   1.000
_cell.length_b   1.000
_cell.length_c   1.000
_cell.angle_alpha   90.00
_cell.angle_beta   90.00
_cell.angle_gamma   90.00
#
_symmetry.space_group_name_H-M   'P 1'
#
loop_
_entity.id
_entity.type
_entity.pdbx_description
1 polymer ?
#
loop_
_entity_poly.entity_id
_entity_poly.type
_entity_poly.pdbx_seq_one_letter_code
_entity_poly.pdbx_strand_id
1 'polypeptide(L)'
;MEGPFQLVESVIDTVVTKATPAVFLIRRVEETEKYAYYKGRLGRAPHGTLRQNLKRWLSSDYRVFCFEYVQGENTVFDRQCVLWHNLGGPVGKLDNKQHPEPNEGQTTKCPVCFSNNSRHNP
;
A
#
# COMPACT_ATOMS: atom_id res chain seq x y z
N MET A 1 8.55 -4.73 -2.85
CA MET A 1 7.27 -5.08 -3.50
C MET A 1 7.53 -5.76 -4.84
N GLU A 2 6.87 -6.90 -5.06
CA GLU A 2 6.83 -7.68 -6.30
C GLU A 2 5.81 -7.08 -7.28
N GLY A 3 6.10 -7.11 -8.58
CA GLY A 3 5.28 -6.49 -9.64
C GLY A 3 6.06 -5.43 -10.45
N PRO A 4 5.39 -4.65 -11.32
CA PRO A 4 3.94 -4.55 -11.48
C PRO A 4 3.33 -5.75 -12.21
N PHE A 5 2.19 -6.20 -11.71
CA PHE A 5 1.31 -7.18 -12.34
C PHE A 5 0.05 -6.48 -12.86
N GLN A 6 -0.56 -6.98 -13.93
CA GLN A 6 -1.84 -6.45 -14.41
C GLN A 6 -2.95 -6.65 -13.38
N LEU A 7 -3.73 -5.61 -13.11
CA LEU A 7 -4.87 -5.66 -12.20
C LEU A 7 -6.08 -6.28 -12.90
N VAL A 8 -6.00 -7.59 -13.14
CA VAL A 8 -7.08 -8.43 -13.67
C VAL A 8 -7.22 -9.68 -12.82
N GLU A 9 -8.43 -10.24 -12.76
CA GLU A 9 -8.77 -11.32 -11.84
C GLU A 9 -7.86 -12.55 -11.99
N SER A 10 -7.64 -13.02 -13.22
CA SER A 10 -6.80 -14.18 -13.51
C SER A 10 -5.36 -14.00 -13.04
N VAL A 11 -4.79 -12.80 -13.21
CA VAL A 11 -3.43 -12.48 -12.77
C VAL A 11 -3.37 -12.44 -11.25
N ILE A 12 -4.32 -11.79 -10.58
CA ILE A 12 -4.40 -11.77 -9.11
C ILE A 12 -4.44 -13.20 -8.55
N ASP A 13 -5.31 -14.05 -9.10
CA ASP A 13 -5.47 -15.42 -8.63
C ASP A 13 -4.23 -16.28 -8.85
N THR A 14 -3.44 -15.97 -9.89
CA THR A 14 -2.18 -16.66 -10.22
C THR A 14 -1.03 -16.23 -9.31
N VAL A 15 -0.83 -14.93 -9.12
CA VAL A 15 0.38 -14.42 -8.44
C VAL A 15 0.22 -14.31 -6.92
N VAL A 16 -1.01 -14.18 -6.41
CA VAL A 16 -1.28 -14.17 -4.98
C VAL A 16 -1.42 -15.60 -4.46
N THR A 17 -0.31 -16.17 -4.02
CA THR A 17 -0.16 -17.58 -3.65
C THR A 17 -0.23 -17.84 -2.15
N LYS A 18 0.12 -16.86 -1.31
CA LYS A 18 0.19 -17.01 0.16
C LYS A 18 -0.97 -16.30 0.84
N ALA A 19 -1.42 -16.87 1.97
CA ALA A 19 -2.40 -16.28 2.87
C ALA A 19 -1.77 -15.37 3.94
N THR A 20 -0.60 -14.79 3.69
CA THR A 20 0.13 -13.95 4.66
C THR A 20 -0.35 -12.50 4.59
N PRO A 21 -0.29 -11.72 5.70
CA PRO A 21 -0.50 -10.27 5.63
C PRO A 21 0.37 -9.62 4.57
N ALA A 22 -0.11 -8.56 3.95
CA ALA A 22 0.60 -7.91 2.87
C ALA A 22 0.31 -6.42 2.78
N VAL A 23 1.26 -5.69 2.19
CA VAL A 23 1.03 -4.34 1.67
C VAL A 23 0.92 -4.41 0.16
N PHE A 24 0.10 -3.56 -0.43
CA PHE A 24 -0.09 -3.52 -1.88
C PHE A 24 -0.20 -2.09 -2.39
N LEU A 25 0.26 -1.88 -3.62
CA LEU A 25 0.23 -0.59 -4.30
C LEU A 25 -0.44 -0.81 -5.66
N ILE A 26 -1.59 -0.17 -5.89
CA ILE A 26 -2.26 -0.17 -7.20
C ILE A 26 -1.96 1.15 -7.94
N ARG A 27 -1.75 1.10 -9.26
CA ARG A 27 -1.35 2.28 -10.06
C ARG A 27 -2.03 2.27 -11.43
N ARG A 28 -2.18 3.48 -12.00
CA ARG A 28 -2.57 3.71 -13.40
C ARG A 28 -1.34 3.54 -14.30
N VAL A 29 -1.53 3.15 -15.56
CA VAL A 29 -0.42 2.81 -16.49
C VAL A 29 -0.31 3.80 -17.65
N GLU A 30 -1.35 4.59 -17.93
CA GLU A 30 -1.29 5.62 -18.97
C GLU A 30 -0.90 6.97 -18.37
N GLU A 31 0.25 7.50 -18.83
CA GLU A 31 0.60 8.90 -18.76
C GLU A 31 0.53 9.51 -20.16
N THR A 32 -0.32 10.52 -20.36
CA THR A 32 -0.07 11.52 -21.40
C THR A 32 1.01 12.48 -20.89
N GLU A 33 1.57 13.37 -21.73
CA GLU A 33 2.53 14.40 -21.28
C GLU A 33 2.01 15.29 -20.14
N LYS A 34 0.70 15.28 -19.87
CA LYS A 34 0.04 15.93 -18.73
C LYS A 34 0.19 15.18 -17.40
N TYR A 35 0.67 13.94 -17.40
CA TYR A 35 0.53 13.00 -16.29
C TYR A 35 1.84 12.48 -15.69
N ALA A 36 2.96 13.22 -15.71
CA ALA A 36 4.26 12.89 -15.08
C ALA A 36 4.24 12.51 -13.56
N TYR A 37 3.07 12.32 -12.98
CA TYR A 37 2.78 11.92 -11.61
C TYR A 37 1.94 10.63 -11.63
N TYR A 38 2.53 9.47 -11.90
CA TYR A 38 1.93 8.15 -11.61
C TYR A 38 1.49 8.01 -10.14
N LYS A 39 0.34 8.59 -9.77
CA LYS A 39 -0.28 8.44 -8.47
C LYS A 39 -0.92 7.07 -8.36
N GLY A 40 -0.62 6.38 -7.27
CA GLY A 40 -1.18 5.08 -6.95
C GLY A 40 -1.83 5.08 -5.57
N ARG A 41 -2.51 3.99 -5.23
CA ARG A 41 -3.06 3.83 -3.89
C ARG A 41 -2.33 2.71 -3.16
N LEU A 42 -1.77 3.06 -2.01
CA LEU A 42 -1.15 2.15 -1.07
C LEU A 42 -2.20 1.62 -0.09
N GLY A 43 -2.24 0.31 0.09
CA GLY A 43 -3.11 -0.38 1.03
C GLY A 43 -2.36 -1.46 1.81
N ARG A 44 -3.05 -2.00 2.81
CA ARG A 44 -2.64 -3.20 3.53
C ARG A 44 -3.78 -4.22 3.51
N ALA A 45 -3.43 -5.48 3.63
CA ALA A 45 -4.35 -6.60 3.70
C ALA A 45 -3.96 -7.47 4.90
N PRO A 46 -4.88 -7.68 5.86
CA PRO A 46 -4.74 -8.69 6.90
C PRO A 46 -4.58 -10.11 6.32
N HIS A 47 -4.21 -11.06 7.16
CA HIS A 47 -4.02 -12.47 6.82
C HIS A 47 -5.13 -13.02 5.90
N GLY A 48 -4.74 -13.61 4.76
CA GLY A 48 -5.65 -14.24 3.81
C GLY A 48 -6.52 -13.30 2.96
N THR A 49 -6.44 -11.98 3.14
CA THR A 49 -7.39 -11.05 2.47
C THR A 49 -6.82 -10.30 1.25
N LEU A 50 -5.53 -10.48 0.90
CA LEU A 50 -4.89 -9.73 -0.18
C LEU A 50 -5.62 -9.87 -1.52
N ARG A 51 -5.96 -11.10 -1.91
CA ARG A 51 -6.68 -11.41 -3.15
C ARG A 51 -8.01 -10.64 -3.23
N GLN A 52 -8.84 -10.74 -2.19
CA GLN A 52 -10.12 -10.06 -2.15
C GLN A 52 -9.95 -8.53 -2.17
N ASN A 53 -8.96 -7.99 -1.46
CA ASN A 53 -8.68 -6.56 -1.47
C ASN A 53 -8.27 -6.04 -2.85
N LEU A 54 -7.44 -6.77 -3.59
CA LEU A 54 -7.07 -6.41 -4.97
C LEU A 54 -8.27 -6.50 -5.91
N LYS A 55 -9.10 -7.55 -5.80
CA LYS A 55 -10.29 -7.73 -6.64
C LYS A 55 -11.32 -6.59 -6.51
N ARG A 56 -11.38 -5.91 -5.36
CA ARG A 56 -12.24 -4.71 -5.17
C ARG A 56 -11.91 -3.56 -6.13
N TRP A 57 -10.73 -3.56 -6.73
CA TRP A 57 -10.27 -2.51 -7.63
C TRP A 57 -10.41 -2.88 -9.12
N LEU A 58 -10.96 -4.05 -9.46
CA LEU A 58 -11.08 -4.50 -10.86
C LEU A 58 -11.95 -3.56 -11.72
N SER A 59 -12.94 -2.90 -11.12
CA SER A 59 -13.81 -1.93 -11.80
C SER A 59 -13.30 -0.48 -11.75
N SER A 60 -12.08 -0.26 -11.26
CA SER A 60 -11.50 1.08 -11.12
C SER A 60 -10.68 1.51 -12.36
N ASP A 61 -10.10 2.69 -12.30
CA ASP A 61 -9.16 3.20 -13.31
C ASP A 61 -7.70 2.76 -13.08
N TYR A 62 -7.41 2.06 -11.98
CA TYR A 62 -6.10 1.41 -11.78
C TYR A 62 -5.93 0.24 -12.74
N ARG A 63 -4.68 -0.05 -13.12
CA ARG A 63 -4.35 -1.00 -14.19
C ARG A 63 -3.28 -2.00 -13.79
N VAL A 64 -2.40 -1.65 -12.86
CA VAL A 64 -1.38 -2.56 -12.33
C VAL A 64 -1.35 -2.54 -10.81
N PHE A 65 -0.79 -3.59 -10.24
CA PHE A 65 -0.52 -3.67 -8.81
C PHE A 65 0.86 -4.25 -8.51
N CYS A 66 1.44 -3.83 -7.41
CA CYS A 66 2.57 -4.47 -6.76
C CYS A 66 2.14 -4.90 -5.35
N PHE A 67 2.75 -5.93 -4.78
CA PHE A 67 2.49 -6.33 -3.39
C PHE A 67 3.75 -6.85 -2.70
N GLU A 68 3.71 -6.95 -1.38
CA GLU A 68 4.78 -7.52 -0.58
C GLU A 68 4.17 -8.21 0.63
N TYR A 69 4.49 -9.49 0.83
CA TYR A 69 4.10 -10.21 2.03
C TYR A 69 4.91 -9.73 3.23
N VAL A 70 4.26 -9.62 4.38
CA VAL A 70 4.85 -9.13 5.63
C VAL A 70 4.63 -10.17 6.73
N GLN A 71 5.69 -10.47 7.48
CA GLN A 71 5.63 -11.43 8.58
C GLN A 71 5.07 -10.77 9.84
N GLY A 72 3.83 -11.09 10.20
CA GLY A 72 3.13 -10.60 11.38
C GLY A 72 2.10 -9.49 11.09
N GLU A 73 1.04 -9.45 11.89
CA GLU A 73 -0.04 -8.45 11.73
C GLU A 73 0.38 -7.05 12.21
N ASN A 74 1.19 -6.95 13.27
CA ASN A 74 1.65 -5.64 13.76
C ASN A 74 2.64 -4.97 12.79
N THR A 75 3.43 -5.77 12.07
CA THR A 75 4.47 -5.29 11.16
C THR A 75 3.91 -4.82 9.82
N VAL A 76 2.70 -5.24 9.42
CA VAL A 76 2.08 -4.81 8.16
C VAL A 76 1.68 -3.33 8.19
N PHE A 77 1.24 -2.84 9.36
CA PHE A 77 0.96 -1.42 9.58
C PHE A 77 2.24 -0.59 9.50
N ASP A 78 3.28 -1.01 10.20
CA ASP A 78 4.60 -0.35 10.19
C ASP A 78 5.16 -0.28 8.78
N ARG A 79 5.08 -1.40 8.04
CA ARG A 79 5.55 -1.47 6.65
C ARG A 79 4.77 -0.52 5.75
N GLN A 80 3.45 -0.45 5.91
CA GLN A 80 2.60 0.48 5.16
C GLN A 80 2.99 1.94 5.47
N CYS A 81 3.23 2.28 6.74
CA CYS A 81 3.64 3.64 7.13
C CYS A 81 4.97 4.02 6.49
N VAL A 82 5.97 3.15 6.57
CA VAL A 82 7.29 3.37 5.93
C VAL A 82 7.13 3.63 4.43
N LEU A 83 6.36 2.80 3.73
CA LEU A 83 6.11 2.99 2.29
C LEU A 83 5.36 4.29 1.99
N TRP A 84 4.37 4.65 2.81
CA TRP A 84 3.61 5.89 2.63
C TRP A 84 4.51 7.12 2.70
N HIS A 85 5.41 7.18 3.68
CA HIS A 85 6.38 8.27 3.81
C HIS A 85 7.41 8.28 2.68
N ASN A 86 7.93 7.11 2.30
CA ASN A 86 8.88 7.00 1.20
C ASN A 86 8.27 7.42 -0.15
N LEU A 87 6.96 7.25 -0.32
CA LEU A 87 6.23 7.67 -1.52
C LEU A 87 5.74 9.14 -1.44
N GLY A 88 6.09 9.86 -0.38
CA GLY A 88 5.80 11.29 -0.19
C GLY A 88 4.36 11.61 0.22
N GLY A 89 3.60 10.61 0.69
CA GLY A 89 2.22 10.79 1.13
C GLY A 89 1.33 11.53 0.11
N PRO A 90 0.50 12.50 0.54
CA PRO A 90 -0.48 13.17 -0.32
C PRO A 90 0.15 14.13 -1.34
N VAL A 91 1.36 14.62 -1.07
CA VAL A 91 2.10 15.54 -1.96
C VAL A 91 2.90 14.74 -3.01
N GLY A 92 3.22 13.49 -2.70
CA GLY A 92 4.01 12.61 -3.55
C GLY A 92 3.17 11.79 -4.54
N LYS A 93 3.52 10.50 -4.62
CA LYS A 93 3.03 9.56 -5.65
C LYS A 93 1.80 8.77 -5.19
N LEU A 94 1.10 9.23 -4.16
CA LEU A 94 -0.06 8.53 -3.61
C LEU A 94 -1.36 9.31 -3.75
N ASP A 95 -2.43 8.58 -4.05
CA ASP A 95 -3.82 9.02 -3.93
C ASP A 95 -4.33 8.93 -2.47
N ASN A 96 -3.54 8.31 -1.59
CA ASN A 96 -3.80 8.31 -0.15
C ASN A 96 -3.69 9.74 0.40
N LYS A 97 -4.85 10.39 0.60
CA LYS A 97 -4.93 11.75 1.19
C LYS A 97 -4.58 11.80 2.67
N GLN A 98 -4.73 10.68 3.36
CA GLN A 98 -4.52 10.57 4.80
C GLN A 98 -3.38 9.58 5.08
N HIS A 99 -2.67 9.84 6.18
CA HIS A 99 -1.68 8.92 6.72
C HIS A 99 -2.36 7.60 7.14
N PRO A 100 -1.71 6.43 7.01
CA PRO A 100 -2.26 5.17 7.49
C PRO A 100 -2.59 5.22 8.99
N GLU A 101 -3.77 4.74 9.35
CA GLU A 101 -4.16 4.56 10.75
C GLU A 101 -3.99 3.09 11.15
N PRO A 102 -3.70 2.79 12.42
CA PRO A 102 -3.69 1.42 12.93
C PRO A 102 -5.07 0.77 12.78
N ASN A 103 -5.18 -0.56 12.90
CA ASN A 103 -6.50 -1.20 12.87
C ASN A 103 -7.31 -0.79 14.10
N GLU A 104 -8.64 -0.92 14.02
CA GLU A 104 -9.53 -0.63 15.13
C GLU A 104 -9.11 -1.38 16.41
N GLY A 105 -9.07 -0.66 17.53
CA GLY A 105 -8.62 -1.20 18.83
C GLY A 105 -7.10 -1.30 19.02
N GLN A 106 -6.28 -1.03 18.00
CA GLN A 106 -4.82 -0.98 18.14
C GLN A 106 -4.34 0.43 18.52
N THR A 107 -3.40 0.51 19.46
CA THR A 107 -2.76 1.77 19.91
C THR A 107 -1.36 1.99 19.32
N THR A 108 -0.97 1.16 18.36
CA THR A 108 0.35 1.20 17.71
C THR A 108 0.57 2.54 17.03
N LYS A 109 1.71 3.19 17.33
CA LYS A 109 2.09 4.47 16.73
C LYS A 109 2.86 4.25 15.43
N CYS A 110 2.69 5.15 14.47
CA CYS A 110 3.50 5.14 13.25
C CYS A 110 5.00 5.23 13.59
N PRO A 111 5.83 4.27 13.14
CA PRO A 111 7.24 4.23 13.49
C PRO A 111 8.04 5.39 12.88
N VAL A 112 7.59 5.97 11.77
CA VAL A 112 8.28 7.09 11.09
C VAL A 112 7.96 8.42 11.76
N CYS A 113 6.67 8.74 11.96
CA CYS A 113 6.25 9.96 12.65
C CYS A 113 6.78 10.02 14.08
N PHE A 114 6.70 8.90 14.82
CA PHE A 114 7.15 8.85 16.19
C PHE A 114 8.67 9.05 16.30
N SER A 115 9.45 8.42 15.42
CA SER A 115 10.91 8.59 15.40
C SER A 115 11.34 10.03 15.04
N ASN A 116 10.55 10.74 14.23
CA ASN A 116 10.83 12.14 13.89
C ASN A 116 10.52 13.11 15.05
N ASN A 117 9.58 12.79 15.93
CA ASN A 117 9.31 13.56 17.14
C ASN A 117 10.46 13.45 18.16
N SER A 118 11.12 12.30 18.24
CA SER A 118 12.25 12.09 19.17
C SER A 118 13.50 12.89 18.81
N ARG A 119 13.60 13.44 17.60
CA ARG A 119 14.72 14.30 17.16
C ARG A 119 14.56 15.77 17.55
N HIS A 120 13.44 16.13 18.19
CA HIS A 120 13.12 17.51 18.59
C HIS A 120 12.97 17.68 20.11
N ASN A 121 13.50 16.74 20.91
CA ASN A 121 13.60 16.97 22.35
C ASN A 121 15.01 17.52 22.66
N PRO A 122 15.15 18.81 23.01
CA PRO A 122 16.42 19.39 23.47
C PRO A 122 16.88 18.81 24.80
#